data_AF-A0A4S2RS09-F1
#
_entry.id   AF-A0A4S2RS09-F1
#
_cell.length_a   1.000
_cell.length_b   1.000
_cell.length_c   1.000
_cell.angle_alpha   90.00
_cell.angle_beta   90.00
_cell.angle_gamma   90.00
#
_symmetry.space_group_name_H-M   'P 1'
#
loop_
_entity.id
_entity.type
_entity.pdbx_description
1 polymer ?
#
loop_
_entity_poly.entity_id
_entity_poly.type
_entity_poly.pdbx_seq_one_letter_code
_entity_poly.pdbx_strand_id
1 'polypeptide(L)'
;VGMRVDARTRSADQLHRFIEGLNLPVLSYLRDTQNYVQLAAHGLTLWDIAPSRVQRDIEQWQPVIDWVDGKTAAAPAAVVADPAGQAG
;
A
#
# COMPACT_ATOMS: atom_id res chain seq x y z
N VAL A 1 1.66 -1.46 -8.08
CA VAL A 1 1.15 -1.15 -6.71
C VAL A 1 -0.09 -1.98 -6.47
N GLY A 2 -0.16 -2.72 -5.36
CA GLY A 2 -1.38 -3.43 -4.97
C GLY A 2 -2.31 -2.49 -4.21
N MET A 3 -3.47 -2.16 -4.79
CA MET A 3 -4.52 -1.35 -4.17
C MET A 3 -5.71 -2.25 -3.80
N ARG A 4 -6.32 -2.02 -2.62
CA ARG A 4 -7.55 -2.71 -2.19
C ARG A 4 -7.46 -4.23 -2.20
N VAL A 5 -6.39 -4.74 -1.61
CA VAL A 5 -6.23 -6.17 -1.42
C VAL A 5 -6.44 -6.46 0.06
N ASP A 6 -7.67 -6.82 0.43
CA ASP A 6 -7.84 -7.57 1.68
C ASP A 6 -7.18 -8.93 1.45
N ALA A 7 -5.98 -9.10 2.04
CA ALA A 7 -5.15 -10.29 1.94
C ALA A 7 -5.87 -11.56 2.43
N ARG A 8 -7.06 -11.45 3.02
CA ARG A 8 -7.89 -12.57 3.47
C ARG A 8 -8.86 -13.09 2.39
N THR A 9 -8.90 -12.45 1.23
CA THR A 9 -9.78 -12.88 0.14
C THR A 9 -9.06 -13.81 -0.83
N ARG A 10 -9.72 -14.87 -1.30
CA ARG A 10 -9.16 -15.75 -2.35
C ARG A 10 -8.73 -14.98 -3.62
N SER A 11 -9.38 -13.85 -3.90
CA SER A 11 -9.05 -12.97 -5.02
C SER A 11 -7.70 -12.25 -4.83
N ALA A 12 -7.33 -11.89 -3.59
CA ALA A 12 -6.02 -11.36 -3.25
C ALA A 12 -4.90 -12.36 -3.55
N ASP A 13 -5.06 -13.60 -3.09
CA ASP A 13 -4.10 -14.67 -3.33
C ASP A 13 -3.92 -14.96 -4.82
N GLN A 14 -5.01 -14.91 -5.59
CA GLN A 14 -4.97 -15.15 -7.03
C GLN A 14 -4.29 -14.01 -7.79
N LEU A 15 -4.53 -12.76 -7.39
CA LEU A 15 -3.81 -11.60 -7.93
C LEU A 15 -2.31 -11.68 -7.62
N HIS A 16 -1.95 -12.10 -6.40
CA HIS A 16 -0.55 -12.26 -6.00
C HIS A 16 0.17 -13.28 -6.88
N ARG A 17 -0.39 -14.49 -7.04
CA ARG A 17 0.18 -15.54 -7.92
C ARG A 17 0.29 -15.11 -9.38
N PHE A 18 -0.65 -14.31 -9.88
CA PHE A 18 -0.59 -13.77 -11.24
C PHE A 18 0.56 -12.77 -11.40
N ILE A 19 0.73 -11.86 -10.43
CA ILE A 19 1.80 -10.85 -10.46
C ILE A 19 3.18 -11.51 -10.32
N GLU A 20 3.32 -12.57 -9.50
CA GLU A 20 4.54 -13.37 -9.43
C GLU A 20 4.96 -13.91 -10.81
N GLY A 21 3.99 -14.32 -11.64
CA GLY A 21 4.25 -14.78 -13.01
C GLY A 21 4.69 -13.70 -14.00
N LEU A 22 4.49 -12.42 -13.68
CA LEU A 22 4.88 -11.29 -14.55
C LEU A 22 6.33 -10.84 -14.34
N ASN A 23 7.04 -11.38 -13.34
CA ASN A 23 8.42 -10.99 -12.99
C ASN A 23 8.58 -9.47 -12.74
N LEU A 24 7.50 -8.78 -12.37
CA LEU A 24 7.51 -7.34 -12.08
C LEU A 24 7.80 -7.10 -10.60
N PRO A 25 8.64 -6.11 -10.25
CA PRO A 25 8.88 -5.76 -8.86
C PRO A 25 7.62 -5.14 -8.25
N VAL A 26 7.15 -5.72 -7.14
CA VAL A 26 6.09 -5.12 -6.33
C VAL A 26 6.70 -4.01 -5.47
N LEU A 27 6.28 -2.76 -5.68
CA LEU A 27 6.81 -1.60 -4.96
C LEU A 27 6.27 -1.46 -3.53
N SER A 28 4.96 -1.65 -3.34
CA SER A 28 4.29 -1.54 -2.04
C SER A 28 2.86 -2.10 -2.09
N TYR A 29 2.31 -2.39 -0.91
CA TYR A 29 0.89 -2.68 -0.67
C TYR A 29 0.29 -1.56 0.16
N LEU A 30 -0.72 -0.89 -0.39
CA LEU A 30 -1.42 0.18 0.32
C LEU A 30 -2.64 -0.40 1.03
N ARG A 31 -2.78 -0.07 2.31
CA ARG A 31 -3.91 -0.55 3.13
C ARG A 31 -5.25 -0.07 2.59
N ASP A 32 -6.24 -0.94 2.70
CA ASP A 32 -7.63 -0.57 2.50
C ASP A 32 -8.18 0.03 3.80
N THR A 33 -8.10 1.35 3.94
CA THR A 33 -8.58 2.08 5.12
C THR A 33 -9.67 3.09 4.74
N GLN A 34 -10.61 3.31 5.66
CA GLN A 34 -11.63 4.35 5.53
C GLN A 34 -11.03 5.77 5.46
N ASN A 35 -9.76 5.92 5.87
CA ASN A 35 -9.05 7.20 5.86
C ASN A 35 -9.02 7.82 4.45
N TYR A 36 -8.70 7.01 3.43
CA TYR A 36 -8.71 7.47 2.04
C TYR A 36 -10.10 7.93 1.56
N VAL A 37 -11.14 7.19 1.94
CA VAL A 37 -12.54 7.51 1.58
C VAL A 37 -12.99 8.80 2.24
N GLN A 38 -12.68 8.98 3.53
CA GLN A 38 -13.02 10.18 4.29
C GLN A 38 -12.31 11.42 3.75
N LEU A 39 -10.99 11.35 3.52
CA LEU A 39 -10.22 12.46 2.98
C LEU A 39 -10.74 12.88 1.60
N ALA A 40 -10.99 11.92 0.70
CA ALA A 40 -11.54 12.20 -0.62
C ALA A 40 -12.94 12.84 -0.54
N ALA A 41 -13.80 12.41 0.38
CA ALA A 41 -15.11 13.02 0.59
C ALA A 41 -15.04 14.50 1.03
N HIS A 42 -13.92 14.91 1.64
CA HIS A 42 -13.64 16.29 2.03
C HIS A 42 -12.75 17.05 1.02
N GLY A 43 -12.38 16.45 -0.11
CA GLY A 43 -11.47 17.07 -1.08
C GLY A 43 -10.03 17.22 -0.57
N LEU A 44 -9.65 16.40 0.41
CA LEU A 44 -8.32 16.39 1.04
C LEU A 44 -7.49 15.21 0.55
N THR A 45 -6.18 15.35 0.68
CA THR A 45 -5.18 14.31 0.49
C THR A 45 -4.59 13.89 1.83
N LEU A 46 -3.78 12.81 1.83
CA LEU A 46 -3.02 12.38 3.01
C LEU A 46 -2.09 13.49 3.54
N TRP A 47 -1.63 14.38 2.66
CA TRP A 47 -0.66 15.43 2.97
C TRP A 47 -1.30 16.69 3.55
N ASP A 48 -2.62 16.80 3.52
CA ASP A 48 -3.36 17.97 4.02
C ASP A 48 -3.71 17.86 5.51
N ILE A 49 -3.39 16.73 6.15
CA ILE A 49 -3.69 16.49 7.57
C ILE A 49 -2.43 16.20 8.38
N ALA A 50 -2.54 16.31 9.71
CA ALA A 50 -1.43 16.09 10.61
C ALA A 50 -0.78 14.70 10.38
N PRO A 51 0.55 14.60 10.14
CA PRO A 51 1.22 13.35 9.82
C PRO A 51 1.00 12.24 10.85
N SER A 52 0.86 12.60 12.13
CA SER A 52 0.57 11.63 13.20
C SER A 52 -0.72 10.83 13.01
N ARG A 53 -1.69 11.35 12.22
CA ARG A 53 -2.94 10.65 11.91
C ARG A 53 -2.81 9.66 10.76
N VAL A 54 -1.81 9.83 9.91
CA VAL A 54 -1.62 9.09 8.64
C VAL A 54 -0.24 8.47 8.53
N GLN A 55 0.50 8.41 9.63
CA GLN A 55 1.91 8.00 9.66
C GLN A 55 2.13 6.65 8.95
N ARG A 56 1.28 5.67 9.24
CA ARG A 56 1.35 4.34 8.60
C ARG A 56 1.06 4.38 7.11
N ASP A 57 0.15 5.24 6.67
CA ASP A 57 -0.16 5.40 5.25
C ASP A 57 1.04 6.06 4.55
N ILE A 58 1.58 7.14 5.11
CA ILE A 58 2.79 7.82 4.62
C ILE A 58 3.96 6.84 4.46
N GLU A 59 4.21 6.00 5.47
CA GLU A 59 5.26 4.98 5.42
C GLU A 59 5.08 3.99 4.26
N GLN A 60 3.83 3.58 3.97
CA GLN A 60 3.53 2.68 2.85
C GLN A 60 3.64 3.35 1.48
N TRP A 61 3.45 4.66 1.42
CA TRP A 61 3.63 5.46 0.19
C TRP A 61 5.10 5.72 -0.14
N GLN A 62 6.00 5.67 0.86
CA GLN A 62 7.41 6.01 0.67
C GLN A 62 8.12 5.23 -0.46
N PRO A 63 7.95 3.89 -0.60
CA PRO A 63 8.57 3.15 -1.71
C PRO A 63 8.06 3.57 -3.09
N VAL A 64 6.80 4.02 -3.17
CA VAL A 64 6.20 4.51 -4.43
C VAL A 64 6.79 5.87 -4.78
N ILE A 65 6.91 6.77 -3.79
CA ILE A 65 7.50 8.10 -3.95
C ILE A 65 8.96 7.98 -4.40
N ASP A 66 9.73 7.13 -3.72
CA ASP A 66 11.14 6.93 -4.05
C ASP A 66 11.33 6.40 -5.47
N TRP A 67 10.48 5.46 -5.92
CA TRP A 67 10.49 4.99 -7.30
C TRP A 67 10.17 6.09 -8.32
N VAL A 68 9.15 6.93 -8.07
CA VAL A 68 8.80 8.06 -8.94
C VAL A 68 9.94 9.07 -9.02
N ASP A 69 10.63 9.32 -7.90
CA ASP A 69 11.80 10.21 -7.84
C ASP A 69 13.04 9.64 -8.56
N GLY A 70 12.95 8.43 -9.13
CA GLY A 70 14.09 7.76 -9.75
C GLY A 70 15.14 7.31 -8.75
N LYS A 71 14.83 7.32 -7.44
CA LYS A 71 15.63 6.61 -6.45
C LYS A 71 15.38 5.14 -6.73
N THR A 72 16.38 4.46 -7.26
CA THR A 72 16.29 3.01 -7.48
C THR A 72 15.93 2.37 -6.15
N ALA A 73 14.68 1.89 -6.05
CA ALA A 73 14.31 0.99 -4.99
C ALA A 73 15.19 -0.23 -5.18
N ALA A 74 16.12 -0.48 -4.24
CA ALA A 74 16.57 -1.84 -4.03
C ALA A 74 15.29 -2.66 -3.91
N ALA A 75 15.07 -3.61 -4.84
CA ALA A 75 13.82 -4.36 -4.95
C ALA A 75 13.34 -4.69 -3.54
N PRO A 76 12.21 -4.12 -3.07
CA PRO A 76 11.83 -4.31 -1.68
C PRO A 76 11.54 -5.80 -1.57
N ALA A 77 12.43 -6.50 -0.87
CA ALA A 77 12.24 -7.89 -0.49
C ALA A 77 10.84 -7.94 0.10
N ALA A 78 9.97 -8.72 -0.53
CA ALA A 78 8.57 -8.84 -0.21
C ALA A 78 8.42 -9.03 1.30
N VAL A 79 8.21 -7.93 2.03
CA VAL A 79 7.87 -8.00 3.44
C VAL A 79 6.44 -8.47 3.40
N VAL A 80 6.32 -9.77 3.65
CA VAL A 80 5.13 -10.54 3.99
C VAL A 80 4.05 -9.59 4.48
N ALA A 81 3.02 -9.44 3.65
CA ALA A 81 1.76 -8.86 4.07
C ALA A 81 1.31 -9.66 5.29
N ASP A 82 1.41 -9.08 6.48
CA ASP A 82 0.79 -9.65 7.67
C ASP A 82 -0.73 -9.58 7.46
N PRO A 83 -1.43 -10.71 7.20
CA PRO A 83 -2.87 -10.68 6.94
C PRO A 83 -3.66 -10.59 8.26
N ALA A 84 -3.02 -10.37 9.42
CA ALA A 84 -3.65 -10.58 10.72
C ALA A 84 -3.20 -9.58 11.79
N GLY A 85 -3.28 -8.27 11.52
CA GLY A 85 -2.99 -7.26 12.55
C GLY A 85 -3.95 -6.07 12.55
N GLN A 86 -4.86 -6.06 13.52
CA GLN A 86 -5.66 -4.91 14.04
C GLN A 86 -7.07 -4.74 13.49
N ALA A 87 -7.96 -5.63 13.94
CA ALA A 87 -9.20 -5.15 14.55
C ALA A 87 -8.82 -4.43 15.86
N GLY A 88 -9.21 -3.17 16.01
CA GLY A 88 -8.88 -2.29 17.12
C GLY A 88 -9.07 -0.85 16.72
#